data_AF-A0A6I7X5A6-F1
#
_entry.id   AF-A0A6I7X5A6-F1
#
_cell.length_a   1.000
_cell.length_b   1.000
_cell.length_c   1.000
_cell.angle_alpha   90.00
_cell.angle_beta   90.00
_cell.angle_gamma   90.00
#
_symmetry.space_group_name_H-M   'P 1'
#
loop_
_entity.id
_entity.type
_entity.pdbx_description
1 polymer ?
#
loop_
_entity_poly.entity_id
_entity_poly.type
_entity_poly.pdbx_seq_one_letter_code
_entity_poly.pdbx_strand_id
1 'polypeptide(L)'
;MRTTRRDGWTAADYESQQILHELGHRDAAARVTRARRRHPVRRAWRTLRTRLHRPTPCVDWEAARAAADAVNRGDGDEADRIVMASVDPHGTAFATFRLLNTA
;
A
#
# COMPACT_ATOMS: atom_id res chain seq x y z
N MET A 1 -39.56 -20.76 -11.12
CA MET A 1 -38.36 -20.74 -10.27
C MET A 1 -37.51 -19.53 -10.68
N ARG A 2 -37.66 -18.39 -9.99
CA ARG A 2 -36.95 -17.15 -10.33
C ARG A 2 -35.55 -17.20 -9.70
N THR A 3 -34.52 -17.43 -10.50
CA THR A 3 -33.13 -17.27 -10.08
C THR A 3 -32.82 -15.79 -10.01
N THR A 4 -32.96 -15.20 -8.83
CA THR A 4 -32.47 -13.85 -8.56
C THR A 4 -30.95 -13.88 -8.72
N ARG A 5 -30.43 -13.56 -9.91
CA ARG A 5 -29.00 -13.24 -10.06
C ARG A 5 -28.74 -12.09 -9.09
N ARG A 6 -27.87 -12.34 -8.11
CA ARG A 6 -27.47 -11.33 -7.13
C ARG A 6 -26.55 -10.35 -7.84
N ASP A 7 -27.13 -9.27 -8.38
CA ASP A 7 -26.40 -8.26 -9.14
C ASP A 7 -25.11 -7.82 -8.40
N GLY A 8 -23.99 -7.87 -9.11
CA GLY A 8 -22.66 -7.51 -8.60
C GLY A 8 -21.84 -8.64 -7.98
N TRP A 9 -22.29 -9.90 -8.09
CA TRP A 9 -21.43 -11.07 -7.81
C TRP A 9 -20.62 -11.44 -9.05
N THR A 10 -19.32 -11.65 -8.86
CA THR A 10 -18.39 -12.13 -9.88
C THR A 10 -18.44 -13.66 -9.96
N ALA A 11 -17.92 -14.25 -11.05
CA ALA A 11 -17.82 -15.71 -11.17
C ALA A 11 -17.10 -16.36 -9.96
N ALA A 12 -16.03 -15.72 -9.47
CA ALA A 12 -15.31 -16.16 -8.27
C ALA A 12 -16.16 -16.14 -6.98
N ASP A 13 -17.13 -15.24 -6.87
CA ASP A 13 -18.06 -15.21 -5.72
C ASP A 13 -19.02 -16.41 -5.76
N TYR A 14 -19.45 -16.82 -6.95
CA TYR A 14 -20.28 -18.01 -7.14
C TYR A 14 -19.50 -19.31 -6.90
N GLU A 15 -18.27 -19.42 -7.41
CA GLU A 15 -17.38 -20.56 -7.13
C GLU A 15 -17.10 -20.69 -5.63
N SER A 16 -16.80 -19.57 -4.95
CA SER A 16 -16.59 -19.55 -3.50
C SER A 16 -17.86 -19.98 -2.74
N GLN A 17 -19.05 -19.60 -3.23
CA GLN A 17 -20.31 -20.05 -2.64
C GLN A 17 -20.51 -21.57 -2.82
N GLN A 18 -20.20 -22.12 -3.99
CA GLN A 18 -20.33 -23.56 -4.24
C GLN A 18 -19.41 -24.39 -3.35
N ILE A 19 -18.14 -24.01 -3.25
CA ILE A 19 -17.17 -24.67 -2.35
C ILE A 19 -17.68 -24.65 -0.90
N LEU A 20 -18.20 -23.51 -0.43
CA LEU A 20 -18.76 -23.42 0.92
C LEU A 20 -20.00 -24.28 1.12
N HIS A 21 -20.83 -24.47 0.08
CA HIS A 21 -21.97 -25.39 0.14
C HIS A 21 -21.54 -26.85 0.20
N GLU A 22 -20.54 -27.24 -0.58
CA GLU A 22 -19.95 -28.59 -0.56
C GLU A 22 -19.34 -28.91 0.80
N LEU A 23 -18.77 -27.90 1.47
CA LEU A 23 -18.29 -27.98 2.86
C LEU A 23 -19.42 -27.94 3.92
N GLY A 24 -20.68 -27.96 3.50
CA GLY A 24 -21.84 -28.04 4.40
C GLY A 24 -22.28 -26.72 5.01
N HIS A 25 -21.73 -25.57 4.59
CA HIS A 25 -22.12 -24.27 5.12
C HIS A 25 -23.44 -23.79 4.50
N ARG A 26 -24.53 -23.91 5.28
CA ARG A 26 -25.87 -23.44 4.89
C ARG A 26 -25.94 -21.91 4.70
N ASP A 27 -25.00 -21.17 5.28
CA ASP A 27 -24.88 -19.71 5.21
C ASP A 27 -23.83 -19.22 4.19
N ALA A 28 -23.37 -20.08 3.27
CA ALA A 28 -22.33 -19.80 2.27
C ALA A 28 -22.50 -18.43 1.58
N ALA A 29 -23.72 -18.11 1.14
CA ALA A 29 -23.99 -16.87 0.45
C ALA A 29 -23.80 -15.61 1.31
N ALA A 30 -24.17 -15.67 2.59
CA ALA A 30 -24.00 -14.58 3.53
C ALA A 30 -22.52 -14.37 3.87
N ARG A 31 -21.75 -15.46 3.95
CA ARG A 31 -20.29 -15.43 4.17
C ARG A 31 -19.56 -14.79 3.01
N VAL A 32 -19.86 -15.19 1.77
CA VAL A 32 -19.30 -14.56 0.57
C VAL A 32 -19.65 -13.07 0.53
N THR A 33 -20.91 -12.70 0.80
CA THR A 33 -21.33 -11.29 0.85
C THR A 33 -20.59 -10.50 1.94
N ARG A 34 -20.40 -11.06 3.14
CA ARG A 34 -19.66 -10.42 4.23
C ARG A 34 -18.17 -10.27 3.91
N ALA A 35 -17.56 -11.28 3.29
CA ALA A 35 -16.19 -11.19 2.79
C ALA A 35 -16.06 -10.10 1.72
N ARG A 36 -17.04 -10.02 0.80
CA ARG A 36 -17.12 -8.98 -0.23
C ARG A 36 -17.28 -7.58 0.37
N ARG A 37 -18.06 -7.42 1.45
CA ARG A 37 -18.21 -6.16 2.20
C ARG A 37 -16.95 -5.76 2.97
N ARG A 38 -16.15 -6.71 3.43
CA ARG A 38 -14.87 -6.45 4.12
C ARG A 38 -13.71 -6.09 3.18
N HIS A 39 -13.87 -6.26 1.87
CA HIS A 39 -12.79 -6.08 0.89
C HIS A 39 -12.99 -5.10 -0.29
N PRO A 40 -14.01 -4.23 -0.40
CA PRO A 40 -13.99 -3.16 -1.39
C PRO A 40 -12.90 -2.14 -1.03
N VAL A 41 -12.75 -1.84 0.26
CA VAL A 41 -11.69 -0.99 0.80
C VAL A 41 -10.31 -1.59 0.57
N ARG A 42 -10.12 -2.91 0.71
CA ARG A 42 -8.82 -3.54 0.39
C ARG A 42 -8.49 -3.50 -1.10
N ARG A 43 -9.48 -3.60 -1.99
CA ARG A 43 -9.25 -3.52 -3.45
C ARG A 43 -8.98 -2.08 -3.86
N ALA A 44 -9.80 -1.13 -3.40
CA ALA A 44 -9.54 0.30 -3.56
C ALA A 44 -8.17 0.68 -2.97
N TRP A 45 -7.81 0.13 -1.80
CA TRP A 45 -6.50 0.35 -1.17
C TRP A 45 -5.36 -0.28 -1.96
N ARG A 46 -5.50 -1.50 -2.51
CA ARG A 46 -4.49 -2.05 -3.44
C ARG A 46 -4.38 -1.22 -4.71
N THR A 47 -5.49 -0.77 -5.29
CA THR A 47 -5.48 0.04 -6.51
C THR A 47 -4.89 1.42 -6.25
N LEU A 48 -5.18 2.03 -5.09
CA LEU A 48 -4.51 3.24 -4.64
C LEU A 48 -3.03 2.95 -4.41
N ARG A 49 -2.67 1.85 -3.74
CA ARG A 49 -1.29 1.42 -3.51
C ARG A 49 -0.52 1.14 -4.80
N THR A 50 -1.17 0.63 -5.85
CA THR A 50 -0.54 0.40 -7.16
C THR A 50 -0.44 1.68 -7.99
N ARG A 51 -1.36 2.64 -7.82
CA ARG A 51 -1.22 3.98 -8.40
C ARG A 51 -0.22 4.85 -7.64
N LEU A 52 -0.09 4.59 -6.33
CA LEU A 52 0.92 5.14 -5.42
C LEU A 52 2.21 4.33 -5.43
N HIS A 53 2.27 3.18 -6.12
CA HIS A 53 3.51 2.55 -6.58
C HIS A 53 4.04 3.39 -7.75
N ARG A 54 4.39 4.61 -7.37
CA ARG A 54 5.64 5.30 -7.70
C ARG A 54 6.69 4.26 -8.11
N PRO A 55 7.55 4.57 -9.12
CA PRO A 55 8.74 3.78 -9.35
C PRO A 55 9.43 3.55 -8.01
N THR A 56 9.89 2.32 -7.77
CA THR A 56 10.68 1.95 -6.58
C THR A 56 11.53 3.13 -6.15
N PRO A 57 11.43 3.62 -4.90
CA PRO A 57 12.19 4.78 -4.49
C PRO A 57 13.66 4.45 -4.72
N CYS A 58 14.26 5.10 -5.72
CA CYS A 58 15.70 5.11 -5.93
C CYS A 58 16.25 6.04 -4.85
N VAL A 59 16.17 5.58 -3.60
CA VAL A 59 16.71 6.29 -2.47
C VAL A 59 18.19 6.48 -2.75
N ASP A 60 18.56 7.73 -2.95
CA ASP A 60 19.95 8.13 -3.01
C ASP A 60 20.50 8.11 -1.57
N TRP A 61 21.05 6.96 -1.18
CA TRP A 61 21.60 6.74 0.16
C TRP A 61 22.85 7.58 0.43
N GLU A 62 23.56 7.99 -0.62
CA GLU A 62 24.73 8.86 -0.49
C GLU A 62 24.27 10.28 -0.15
N ALA A 63 23.30 10.83 -0.92
CA ALA A 63 22.66 12.09 -0.60
C ALA A 63 22.00 12.06 0.78
N ALA A 64 21.38 10.94 1.17
CA ALA A 64 20.73 10.80 2.47
C ALA A 64 21.72 10.89 3.65
N ARG A 65 22.93 10.32 3.50
CA ARG A 65 24.02 10.42 4.49
C ARG A 65 24.58 11.82 4.57
N ALA A 66 24.87 12.45 3.43
CA ALA A 66 25.38 13.82 3.39
C ALA A 66 24.40 14.81 4.04
N ALA A 67 23.09 14.65 3.79
CA ALA A 67 22.06 15.45 4.46
C ALA A 67 21.99 15.17 5.97
N ALA A 68 22.16 13.92 6.43
CA ALA A 68 22.21 13.60 7.86
C ALA A 68 23.42 14.25 8.55
N ASP A 69 24.58 14.23 7.92
CA ASP A 69 25.78 14.88 8.42
C ASP A 69 25.64 16.41 8.47
N ALA A 70 24.93 17.01 7.49
CA ALA A 70 24.60 18.43 7.51
C ALA A 70 23.67 18.78 8.68
N VAL A 71 22.62 17.98 8.94
CA VAL A 71 21.73 18.16 10.10
C VAL A 71 22.50 18.00 11.42
N ASN A 72 23.38 17.00 11.53
CA ASN A 72 24.21 16.81 12.73
C ASN A 72 25.17 17.98 13.00
N ARG A 73 25.58 18.72 11.97
CA ARG A 73 26.35 19.96 12.09
C ARG A 73 25.49 21.20 12.38
N GLY A 74 24.17 21.05 12.45
CA GLY A 74 23.20 22.14 12.63
C GLY A 74 22.88 22.93 11.35
N ASP A 75 23.29 22.43 10.18
CA ASP A 75 23.12 23.08 8.89
C ASP A 75 21.90 22.50 8.16
N GLY A 76 20.71 22.99 8.53
CA GLY A 76 19.45 22.55 7.95
C GLY A 76 19.24 22.97 6.50
N ASP A 77 19.80 24.12 6.11
CA ASP A 77 19.65 24.66 4.75
C ASP A 77 20.51 23.88 3.73
N GLU A 78 21.69 23.41 4.13
CA GLU A 78 22.48 22.47 3.32
C GLU A 78 21.77 21.11 3.20
N ALA A 79 21.19 20.61 4.30
CA ALA A 79 20.45 19.35 4.27
C ALA A 79 19.25 19.40 3.33
N ASP A 80 18.47 20.49 3.34
CA ASP A 80 17.30 20.66 2.48
C ASP A 80 17.70 20.77 1.00
N ARG A 81 18.80 21.49 0.69
CA ARG A 81 19.36 21.55 -0.66
C ARG A 81 19.77 20.18 -1.20
N ILE A 82 20.45 19.37 -0.39
CA ILE A 82 20.88 18.01 -0.77
C ILE A 82 19.66 17.11 -1.03
N VAL A 83 18.64 17.18 -0.19
CA VAL A 83 17.40 16.39 -0.32
C VAL A 83 16.65 16.79 -1.60
N MET A 84 16.48 18.08 -1.85
CA MET A 84 15.70 18.57 -3.00
C MET A 84 16.41 18.38 -4.34
N ALA A 85 17.74 18.24 -4.34
CA ALA A 85 18.52 17.92 -5.53
C ALA A 85 18.46 16.43 -5.93
N SER A 86 17.92 15.55 -5.08
CA SER A 86 17.90 14.11 -5.34
C SER A 86 16.82 13.70 -6.35
N VAL A 87 16.98 12.53 -6.96
CA VAL A 87 16.02 11.96 -7.93
C VAL A 87 14.67 11.63 -7.27
N ASP A 88 14.66 11.35 -5.96
CA ASP A 88 13.45 11.19 -5.15
C ASP A 88 13.61 11.93 -3.81
N PRO A 89 13.29 13.24 -3.77
CA PRO A 89 13.48 14.05 -2.57
C PRO A 89 12.73 13.50 -1.35
N HIS A 90 11.56 12.91 -1.56
CA HIS A 90 10.79 12.31 -0.46
C HIS A 90 11.43 11.02 0.06
N GLY A 91 11.95 10.18 -0.85
CA GLY A 91 12.70 8.98 -0.49
C GLY A 91 14.00 9.30 0.24
N THR A 92 14.75 10.30 -0.24
CA THR A 92 16.00 10.76 0.38
C THR A 92 15.75 11.39 1.74
N ALA A 93 14.74 12.26 1.90
CA ALA A 93 14.37 12.83 3.20
C ALA A 93 14.03 11.76 4.24
N PHE A 94 13.23 10.76 3.84
CA PHE A 94 12.86 9.66 4.74
C PHE A 94 14.08 8.83 5.16
N ALA A 95 15.02 8.59 4.25
CA ALA A 95 16.27 7.89 4.54
C ALA A 95 17.19 8.69 5.47
N THR A 96 17.33 10.00 5.27
CA THR A 96 18.06 10.92 6.16
C THR A 96 17.49 10.87 7.57
N PHE A 97 16.17 10.99 7.72
CA PHE A 97 15.51 10.89 9.02
C PHE A 97 15.75 9.54 9.69
N ARG A 98 15.74 8.44 8.92
CA ARG A 98 16.06 7.12 9.46
C ARG A 98 17.49 7.03 10.00
N LEU A 99 18.46 7.62 9.31
CA LEU A 99 19.87 7.63 9.74
C LEU A 99 20.08 8.45 11.02
N LEU A 100 19.44 9.60 11.13
CA LEU A 100 19.48 10.45 12.32
C LEU A 100 18.89 9.77 13.57
N ASN A 101 17.88 8.90 13.41
CA ASN A 101 17.29 8.14 14.52
C ASN A 101 18.07 6.88 14.92
N THR A 102 19.12 6.53 14.18
CA THR A 102 19.98 5.36 14.47
C THR A 102 21.37 5.73 14.98
N ALA A 103 21.71 7.02 14.96
CA ALA A 103 22.93 7.58 15.56
C ALA A 103 22.67 8.00 17.01
#